data_AF-A0A4Q3T4W7-F1
#
_entry.id   AF-A0A4Q3T4W7-F1
#
_cell.length_a   1.000
_cell.length_b   1.000
_cell.length_c   1.000
_cell.angle_alpha   90.00
_cell.angle_beta   90.00
_cell.angle_gamma   90.00
#
_symmetry.space_group_name_H-M   'P 1'
#
loop_
_entity.id
_entity.type
_entity.pdbx_description
1 polymer ?
#
loop_
_entity_poly.entity_id
_entity_poly.type
_entity_poly.pdbx_seq_one_letter_code
_entity_poly.pdbx_strand_id
1 'polypeptide(L)' 'MTDILMPKATAVWMVDNTSLTFEQIAAFCGLHPLEVRGIADGDVARDIRGVDPITGGQLTREE' A
#
# COMPACT_ATOMS: atom_id res chain seq x y z
N MET A 1 12.61 7.27 10.00
CA MET A 1 11.89 6.78 8.81
C MET A 1 11.09 5.60 9.32
N THR A 2 9.77 5.63 9.19
CA THR A 2 8.94 4.49 9.58
C THR A 2 9.14 3.44 8.50
N ASP A 3 10.06 2.51 8.73
CA ASP A 3 10.31 1.42 7.78
C ASP A 3 9.04 0.57 7.72
N ILE A 4 8.32 0.69 6.59
CA ILE A 4 7.17 -0.16 6.33
C ILE A 4 7.71 -1.56 6.11
N LEU A 5 7.30 -2.50 6.96
CA LEU A 5 7.85 -3.86 6.96
C LEU A 5 7.53 -4.60 5.65
N MET A 6 6.40 -4.25 5.02
CA MET A 6 5.88 -4.90 3.81
C MET A 6 5.26 -3.89 2.82
N PRO A 7 6.06 -3.04 2.17
CA PRO A 7 5.56 -1.90 1.39
C PRO A 7 4.64 -2.31 0.25
N LYS A 8 4.90 -3.44 -0.41
CA LYS A 8 4.03 -3.97 -1.47
C LYS A 8 2.69 -4.50 -0.94
N ALA A 9 2.70 -5.20 0.19
CA ALA A 9 1.46 -5.71 0.79
C ALA A 9 0.60 -4.59 1.38
N THR A 10 1.24 -3.56 1.95
CA THR A 10 0.57 -2.34 2.41
C THR A 10 -0.02 -1.57 1.23
N ALA A 11 0.70 -1.43 0.11
CA ALA A 11 0.17 -0.79 -1.09
C ALA A 11 -1.04 -1.54 -1.68
N VAL A 12 -1.02 -2.88 -1.73
CA VAL A 12 -2.18 -3.71 -2.13
C VAL A 12 -3.37 -3.40 -1.24
N TRP A 13 -3.18 -3.40 0.08
CA TRP A 13 -4.27 -3.10 1.02
C TRP A 13 -4.80 -1.67 0.83
N MET A 14 -3.91 -0.68 0.70
CA MET A 14 -4.30 0.73 0.56
C MET A 14 -5.08 1.03 -0.72
N VAL A 15 -4.71 0.40 -1.84
CA VAL A 15 -5.42 0.57 -3.12
C VAL A 15 -6.88 0.14 -3.01
N ASP A 16 -7.15 -0.96 -2.29
CA ASP A 16 -8.51 -1.50 -2.14
C ASP A 16 -9.31 -0.89 -0.97
N ASN A 17 -8.63 -0.40 0.07
CA ASN A 17 -9.27 -0.01 1.34
C ASN A 17 -9.25 1.50 1.63
N THR A 18 -8.62 2.30 0.77
CA THR A 18 -8.54 3.76 0.93
C THR A 18 -8.92 4.48 -0.36
N SER A 19 -9.20 5.79 -0.26
CA SER A 19 -9.44 6.66 -1.44
C SER A 19 -8.22 7.50 -1.80
N LEU A 20 -7.02 7.09 -1.36
CA LEU A 20 -5.76 7.77 -1.65
C LEU A 20 -5.37 7.62 -3.13
N THR A 21 -4.67 8.62 -3.68
CA THR A 21 -4.15 8.52 -5.04
C THR A 21 -2.95 7.58 -5.11
N PHE A 22 -2.66 7.05 -6.31
CA PHE A 22 -1.50 6.18 -6.50
C PHE A 22 -0.17 6.85 -6.13
N GLU A 23 -0.06 8.17 -6.29
CA GLU A 23 1.11 8.94 -5.89
C GLU A 23 1.25 9.03 -4.36
N GLN A 24 0.14 9.19 -3.64
CA GLN A 24 0.13 9.20 -2.18
C GLN A 24 0.51 7.83 -1.60
N ILE A 25 -0.07 6.76 -2.15
CA ILE A 25 0.24 5.38 -1.74
C ILE A 25 1.70 5.04 -2.05
N ALA A 26 2.20 5.46 -3.21
CA ALA A 26 3.60 5.29 -3.62
C ALA A 26 4.56 6.02 -2.67
N ALA A 27 4.26 7.29 -2.35
CA ALA A 27 5.05 8.07 -1.40
C ALA A 27 5.03 7.46 0.00
N PHE A 28 3.88 6.96 0.45
CA PHE A 28 3.74 6.30 1.75
C PHE A 28 4.53 4.99 1.81
N CYS A 29 4.36 4.13 0.81
CA CYS A 29 5.01 2.81 0.75
C CYS A 29 6.47 2.85 0.26
N GLY A 30 6.99 4.00 -0.16
CA GLY A 30 8.29 4.11 -0.81
C GLY A 30 8.39 3.35 -2.14
N LEU A 31 7.26 3.18 -2.83
CA LEU A 31 7.18 2.48 -4.12
C LEU A 31 7.12 3.48 -5.28
N HIS A 32 7.37 3.01 -6.50
CA HIS A 32 7.12 3.84 -7.68
C HIS A 32 5.61 3.87 -8.00
N PRO A 33 5.01 5.01 -8.40
CA PRO A 33 3.58 5.09 -8.72
C PRO A 33 3.16 4.15 -9.86
N LEU A 34 4.08 3.78 -10.76
CA LEU A 34 3.82 2.74 -11.77
C LEU A 34 3.63 1.34 -11.15
N GLU A 35 4.35 1.01 -10.08
CA GLU A 35 4.16 -0.26 -9.36
C GLU A 35 2.79 -0.27 -8.66
N VAL A 36 2.39 0.83 -8.03
CA VAL A 36 1.07 0.96 -7.39
C VAL A 36 -0.06 0.83 -8.41
N ARG A 37 0.10 1.42 -9.60
CA ARG A 37 -0.86 1.24 -10.70
C ARG A 37 -0.89 -0.21 -11.18
N GLY A 38 0.25 -0.89 -11.27
CA GLY A 38 0.31 -2.31 -11.60
C GLY A 38 -0.38 -3.20 -10.55
N ILE A 39 -0.33 -2.80 -9.28
CA ILE A 39 -1.07 -3.46 -8.18
C ILE A 39 -2.58 -3.25 -8.35
N ALA A 40 -3.01 -2.03 -8.65
CA ALA A 40 -4.42 -1.70 -8.88
C ALA A 40 -5.02 -2.39 -10.12
N ASP A 41 -4.21 -2.57 -11.18
CA ASP A 41 -4.59 -3.33 -12.37
C ASP A 41 -4.65 -4.85 -12.11
N GLY A 42 -4.13 -5.28 -10.94
CA GLY A 42 -3.97 -6.67 -10.60
C GLY A 42 -2.88 -7.36 -11.43
N ASP A 43 -1.95 -6.63 -12.04
CA ASP A 43 -0.82 -7.21 -12.79
C ASP A 43 0.35 -7.54 -11.86
N VAL A 44 0.57 -6.67 -10.87
CA VAL A 44 1.61 -6.80 -9.84
C VAL A 44 0.97 -7.30 -8.55
N ALA A 45 1.63 -8.21 -7.84
CA ALA A 45 1.23 -8.66 -6.51
C ALA A 45 -0.09 -9.48 -6.42
N ARG A 46 -0.52 -10.13 -7.51
CA ARG A 46 -1.71 -11.02 -7.54
C ARG A 46 -1.77 -12.09 -6.45
N ASP A 47 -0.61 -12.53 -5.96
CA ASP A 47 -0.48 -13.56 -4.92
C ASP A 47 -0.24 -12.96 -3.51
N ILE A 48 -0.11 -11.64 -3.40
CA ILE A 48 0.15 -10.96 -2.13
C ILE A 48 -1.18 -10.64 -1.46
N ARG A 49 -1.43 -11.23 -0.29
CA ARG A 49 -2.50 -10.76 0.58
C ARG A 49 -2.13 -9.39 1.14
N GLY A 50 -2.99 -8.39 0.90
CA GLY A 50 -2.85 -7.08 1.48
C GLY A 50 -2.74 -7.17 3.01
N VAL A 51 -1.75 -6.50 3.59
CA VAL A 51 -1.56 -6.45 5.04
C VAL A 51 -2.05 -5.09 5.51
N ASP A 52 -3.05 -5.11 6.39
CA ASP A 52 -3.61 -3.91 6.99
C ASP A 52 -2.52 -3.18 7.82
N PRO A 53 -2.07 -2.00 7.39
CA PRO A 53 -1.04 -1.23 8.10
C PRO A 53 -1.56 -0.70 9.46
N ILE A 54 -2.88 -0.65 9.67
CA ILE A 54 -3.48 -0.23 10.94
C ILE A 54 -3.31 -1.33 12.00
N THR A 55 -3.65 -2.58 11.66
CA THR A 55 -3.42 -3.75 12.52
C THR A 55 -1.92 -3.98 12.77
N GLY A 56 -1.07 -3.63 11.80
CA GLY A 56 0.39 -3.65 11.95
C GLY A 56 0.97 -2.53 12.83
N GLY A 57 0.14 -1.60 13.31
CA GLY A 57 0.56 -0.46 14.13
C GLY A 57 1.37 0.60 13.38
N GLN A 58 1.36 0.56 12.04
CA GLN A 58 2.08 1.52 11.19
C GLN A 58 1.23 2.75 10.83
N LEU A 59 -0.09 2.62 10.91
CA LEU A 59 -1.06 3.72 10.79
C LEU A 59 -2.04 3.69 11.95
N THR A 60 -2.55 4.87 12.32
CA THR A 60 -3.71 4.95 13.21
C THR A 60 -4.97 5.03 12.38
N ARG A 61 -6.12 4.58 12.91
CA ARG A 61 -7.40 4.59 12.17
C ARG A 61 -7.91 6.01 11.86
N GLU A 62 -7.28 7.01 12.44
CA GLU A 62 -7.61 8.44 12.29
C GLU A 62 -6.73 9.14 11.23
N GLU A 63 -5.67 8.46 10.76
CA GLU A 63 -4.76 8.90 9.67
C GLU A 63 -5.14 8.19 8.36
#